data_AF-X0SLC9-F1
#
_entry.id   AF-X0SLC9-F1
#
_cell.length_a   1.000
_cell.length_b   1.000
_cell.length_c   1.000
_cell.angle_alpha   90.00
_cell.angle_beta   90.00
_cell.angle_gamma   90.00
#
_symmetry.space_group_name_H-M   'P 1'
#
loop_
_entity.id
_entity.type
_entity.pdbx_description
1 polymer ?
#
loop_
_entity_poly.entity_id
_entity_poly.type
_entity_poly.pdbx_seq_one_letter_code
_entity_poly.pdbx_strand_id
1 'polypeptide(L)'
;MDKEAVEGQIADSLVDSHFGDVMVVGGGISGIQAALDLATAGFKVYLVEKSPTIGGKMAQLDKTFPTNDCSMCIESPKFIECDRHPNIEILTYTEVDSVEGEAGDFTVTLIKKPRY
;
A
#
# COMPACT_ATOMS: atom_id res chain seq x y z
N MET A 1 -20.07 -31.21 -22.66
CA MET A 1 -18.94 -30.73 -23.47
C MET A 1 -18.74 -29.23 -23.29
N ASP A 2 -18.10 -28.66 -22.28
CA ASP A 2 -17.71 -28.97 -20.89
C ASP A 2 -17.23 -27.61 -20.39
N LYS A 3 -18.06 -26.86 -19.65
CA LYS A 3 -17.70 -25.51 -19.17
C LYS A 3 -17.89 -25.30 -17.66
N GLU A 4 -18.31 -26.30 -16.91
CA GLU A 4 -18.55 -26.19 -15.46
C GLU A 4 -17.39 -26.72 -14.58
N ALA A 5 -16.26 -27.16 -15.14
CA ALA A 5 -15.19 -27.78 -14.36
C ALA A 5 -13.99 -26.87 -14.01
N VAL A 6 -13.91 -25.66 -14.58
CA VAL A 6 -12.69 -24.83 -14.46
C VAL A 6 -12.74 -23.85 -13.27
N GLU A 7 -13.90 -23.32 -12.90
CA GLU A 7 -14.01 -22.35 -11.78
C GLU A 7 -13.75 -22.99 -10.40
N GLY A 8 -14.17 -24.25 -10.21
CA GLY A 8 -14.00 -24.96 -8.94
C GLY A 8 -12.57 -25.38 -8.61
N GLN A 9 -11.71 -25.56 -9.62
CA GLN A 9 -10.32 -26.00 -9.41
C GLN A 9 -9.37 -24.86 -9.03
N ILE A 10 -9.71 -23.61 -9.37
CA ILE A 10 -8.89 -22.44 -9.01
C ILE A 10 -9.11 -22.09 -7.54
N ALA A 11 -10.35 -22.18 -7.05
CA ALA A 11 -10.71 -21.89 -5.66
C ALA A 11 -10.00 -22.81 -4.66
N ASP A 12 -9.87 -24.11 -4.94
CA ASP A 12 -9.17 -25.06 -4.05
C ASP A 12 -7.64 -24.91 -4.09
N SER A 13 -7.07 -24.47 -5.22
CA SER A 13 -5.63 -24.18 -5.32
C SER A 13 -5.21 -22.88 -4.62
N LEU A 14 -6.16 -21.99 -4.36
CA LEU A 14 -5.93 -20.70 -3.68
C LEU A 14 -5.87 -20.83 -2.15
N VAL A 15 -6.36 -21.94 -1.57
CA VAL A 15 -6.33 -22.19 -0.13
C VAL A 15 -4.94 -22.61 0.35
N ASP A 16 -4.10 -23.13 -0.55
CA ASP A 16 -2.73 -23.60 -0.25
C ASP A 16 -1.63 -22.62 -0.69
N SER A 17 -2.00 -21.57 -1.41
CA SER A 17 -1.12 -20.45 -1.72
C SER A 17 -1.35 -19.34 -0.71
N HIS A 18 -0.34 -19.01 0.10
CA HIS A 18 -0.30 -17.89 1.04
C HIS A 18 -0.58 -16.53 0.34
N PHE A 19 -1.82 -16.27 -0.05
CA PHE A 19 -2.29 -14.98 -0.56
C PHE A 19 -2.57 -14.08 0.64
N GLY A 20 -1.51 -13.44 1.13
CA GLY A 20 -1.58 -12.53 2.26
C GLY A 20 -1.85 -11.09 1.85
N ASP A 21 -2.43 -10.34 2.78
CA ASP A 21 -2.41 -8.88 2.73
C ASP A 21 -0.96 -8.38 2.73
N VAL A 22 -0.69 -7.24 2.06
CA VAL A 22 0.65 -6.65 2.00
C VAL A 22 0.71 -5.39 2.85
N MET A 23 1.78 -5.20 3.61
CA MET A 23 2.03 -3.96 4.34
C MET A 23 3.18 -3.19 3.70
N VAL A 24 2.95 -1.92 3.38
CA VAL A 24 3.96 -0.97 2.89
C VAL A 24 4.28 0.02 4.00
N VAL A 25 5.55 0.08 4.39
CA VAL A 25 6.03 0.98 5.46
C VAL A 25 6.71 2.20 4.83
N GLY A 26 6.10 3.36 5.03
CA GLY A 26 6.56 4.67 4.55
C GLY A 26 5.73 5.18 3.37
N GLY A 27 4.96 6.24 3.61
CA GLY A 27 4.07 6.90 2.65
C GLY A 27 4.76 7.96 1.79
N GLY A 28 6.02 7.77 1.38
CA GLY A 28 6.65 8.62 0.36
C GLY A 28 6.24 8.22 -1.06
N ILE A 29 6.72 8.94 -2.08
CA ILE A 29 6.43 8.64 -3.50
C ILE A 29 6.65 7.16 -3.88
N SER A 30 7.68 6.51 -3.35
CA SER A 30 7.98 5.10 -3.60
C SER A 30 6.97 4.16 -2.97
N GLY A 31 6.58 4.40 -1.72
CA GLY A 31 5.60 3.56 -1.01
C GLY A 31 4.19 3.74 -1.55
N ILE A 32 3.82 4.96 -1.93
CA ILE A 32 2.56 5.27 -2.62
C ILE A 32 2.48 4.49 -3.93
N GLN A 33 3.53 4.54 -4.77
CA GLN A 33 3.53 3.79 -6.03
C GLN A 33 3.46 2.28 -5.79
N ALA A 34 4.26 1.75 -4.87
CA ALA A 34 4.24 0.33 -4.54
C ALA A 34 2.84 -0.12 -4.06
N ALA A 35 2.18 0.70 -3.23
CA ALA A 35 0.83 0.42 -2.76
C ALA A 35 -0.18 0.42 -3.92
N LEU A 36 -0.12 1.39 -4.83
CA LEU A 36 -0.99 1.43 -6.01
C LEU A 36 -0.78 0.22 -6.93
N ASP A 37 0.46 -0.15 -7.21
CA ASP A 37 0.78 -1.27 -8.10
C ASP A 37 0.25 -2.59 -7.52
N LEU A 38 0.49 -2.83 -6.22
CA LEU A 38 0.01 -4.02 -5.51
C LEU A 38 -1.52 -4.04 -5.40
N ALA A 39 -2.14 -2.90 -5.11
CA ALA A 39 -3.58 -2.81 -4.98
C ALA A 39 -4.30 -3.02 -6.32
N THR A 40 -3.72 -2.53 -7.41
CA THR A 40 -4.19 -2.75 -8.79
C THR A 40 -4.02 -4.22 -9.20
N ALA A 41 -2.97 -4.88 -8.72
CA ALA A 41 -2.78 -6.33 -8.90
C ALA A 41 -3.77 -7.20 -8.11
N GLY A 42 -4.62 -6.59 -7.26
CA GLY A 42 -5.68 -7.25 -6.53
C GLY A 42 -5.35 -7.61 -5.08
N PHE A 43 -4.18 -7.20 -4.57
CA PHE A 43 -3.82 -7.40 -3.16
C PHE A 43 -4.45 -6.34 -2.27
N LYS A 44 -4.84 -6.71 -1.06
CA LYS A 44 -5.14 -5.74 -0.01
C LYS A 44 -3.83 -5.18 0.55
N VAL A 45 -3.72 -3.86 0.63
CA VAL A 45 -2.50 -3.17 1.02
C VAL A 45 -2.74 -2.25 2.22
N TYR A 46 -1.95 -2.41 3.28
CA TYR A 46 -1.87 -1.46 4.39
C TYR A 46 -0.69 -0.52 4.18
N LEU A 47 -0.95 0.77 3.96
CA LEU A 47 0.08 1.80 3.83
C LEU A 47 0.29 2.51 5.17
N VAL A 48 1.39 2.21 5.85
CA VAL A 48 1.72 2.78 7.17
C VAL A 48 2.66 3.98 7.00
N GLU A 49 2.26 5.13 7.55
CA GLU A 49 3.07 6.36 7.55
C GLU A 49 3.16 6.96 8.95
N LYS A 50 4.40 7.25 9.37
CA LYS A 50 4.70 7.81 10.69
C LYS A 50 4.23 9.24 10.87
N SER A 51 4.20 10.00 9.78
CA SER A 51 3.78 11.39 9.75
C SER A 51 2.25 11.48 9.70
N PRO A 52 1.64 12.61 10.07
CA PRO A 52 0.20 12.81 9.94
C PRO A 52 -0.32 12.74 8.49
N THR A 53 0.57 12.88 7.51
CA THR A 53 0.25 12.94 6.08
C THR A 53 1.22 12.07 5.27
N ILE A 54 0.75 11.56 4.13
CA ILE A 54 1.59 10.94 3.10
C ILE A 54 2.26 12.00 2.20
N GLY A 55 3.26 11.59 1.42
CA GLY A 55 4.02 12.42 0.48
C GLY A 55 5.53 12.47 0.75
N GLY A 56 5.93 12.17 1.98
CA GLY A 56 7.34 12.13 2.37
C GLY A 56 8.09 13.43 2.05
N LYS A 57 9.28 13.30 1.45
CA LYS A 57 10.11 14.47 1.08
C LYS A 57 9.70 15.10 -0.24
N MET A 58 9.10 14.33 -1.15
CA MET A 58 8.75 14.84 -2.49
C MET A 58 7.71 15.96 -2.38
N ALA A 59 6.74 15.81 -1.48
CA ALA A 59 5.74 16.82 -1.17
C ALA A 59 6.32 18.14 -0.62
N GLN A 60 7.59 18.15 -0.18
CA GLN A 60 8.27 19.36 0.33
C GLN A 60 9.10 20.07 -0.75
N LEU A 61 9.31 19.45 -1.91
CA LEU A 61 10.03 20.06 -3.02
C LEU A 61 9.11 21.02 -3.75
N ASP A 62 9.64 22.09 -4.34
CA ASP A 62 8.87 22.92 -5.28
C ASP A 62 8.84 22.27 -6.66
N LYS A 63 10.04 21.89 -7.15
CA LYS A 63 10.26 21.34 -8.48
C LYS A 63 11.06 20.05 -8.49
N THR A 64 10.86 19.23 -9.52
CA THR A 64 11.61 18.00 -9.75
C THR A 64 12.45 18.08 -11.02
N PHE A 65 13.75 17.85 -10.91
CA PHE A 65 14.64 17.65 -12.05
C PHE A 65 14.32 16.31 -12.75
N PRO A 66 14.45 16.16 -14.09
CA PRO A 66 14.99 17.09 -15.09
C PRO A 66 13.98 18.03 -15.72
N THR A 67 12.69 17.72 -15.63
CA THR A 67 11.61 18.44 -16.33
C THR A 67 11.28 19.77 -15.67
N ASN A 68 11.69 19.97 -14.42
CA ASN A 68 11.36 21.13 -13.61
C ASN A 68 9.83 21.30 -13.42
N ASP A 69 9.12 20.18 -13.39
CA ASP A 69 7.70 20.13 -13.06
C ASP A 69 7.47 20.42 -11.57
N CYS A 70 6.29 20.91 -11.23
CA CYS A 70 5.88 21.02 -9.83
C CYS A 70 5.73 19.61 -9.23
N SER A 71 6.41 19.37 -8.10
CA SER A 71 6.35 18.10 -7.38
C SER A 71 4.91 17.68 -7.09
N MET A 72 4.11 18.62 -6.58
CA MET A 72 2.73 18.43 -6.19
C MET A 72 1.82 18.14 -7.39
N CYS A 73 2.15 18.65 -8.58
CA CYS A 73 1.40 18.32 -9.80
C CYS A 73 1.55 16.84 -10.19
N ILE A 74 2.70 16.23 -9.89
CA ILE A 74 2.95 14.80 -10.14
C ILE A 74 2.40 13.95 -8.99
N GLU A 75 2.52 14.43 -7.75
CA GLU A 75 2.20 13.64 -6.56
C GLU A 75 0.71 13.66 -6.18
N SER A 76 0.02 14.79 -6.36
CA SER A 76 -1.41 14.94 -6.06
C SER A 76 -2.31 13.88 -6.68
N PRO A 77 -2.20 13.52 -7.98
CA PRO A 77 -3.06 12.48 -8.55
C PRO A 77 -2.86 11.15 -7.84
N LYS A 78 -1.62 10.82 -7.44
CA LYS A 78 -1.33 9.56 -6.73
C LYS A 78 -1.88 9.55 -5.31
N PHE A 79 -1.89 10.69 -4.61
CA PHE A 79 -2.56 10.78 -3.30
C PHE A 79 -4.04 10.48 -3.40
N ILE A 80 -4.70 11.09 -4.38
CA ILE A 80 -6.15 10.91 -4.59
C ILE A 80 -6.44 9.47 -5.01
N GLU A 81 -5.60 8.88 -5.85
CA GLU A 81 -5.74 7.49 -6.27
C GLU A 81 -5.57 6.53 -5.08
N CYS A 82 -4.52 6.71 -4.27
CA CYS A 82 -4.30 5.91 -3.06
C CYS A 82 -5.47 6.01 -2.08
N ASP A 83 -5.95 7.22 -1.80
CA ASP A 83 -7.02 7.47 -0.83
C ASP A 83 -8.37 6.89 -1.29
N ARG A 84 -8.60 6.82 -2.60
CA ARG A 84 -9.84 6.29 -3.18
C ARG A 84 -9.77 4.81 -3.54
N HIS A 85 -8.58 4.20 -3.50
CA HIS A 85 -8.43 2.81 -3.92
C HIS A 85 -9.05 1.86 -2.88
N PRO A 86 -10.02 1.00 -3.25
CA PRO A 86 -10.76 0.18 -2.28
C PRO A 86 -9.88 -0.84 -1.55
N ASN A 87 -8.78 -1.26 -2.17
CA ASN A 87 -7.85 -2.23 -1.60
C ASN A 87 -6.70 -1.58 -0.80
N ILE A 88 -6.65 -0.25 -0.66
CA ILE A 88 -5.59 0.43 0.10
C ILE A 88 -6.17 0.98 1.39
N GLU A 89 -5.59 0.60 2.52
CA GLU A 89 -5.89 1.17 3.82
C GLU A 89 -4.72 2.04 4.29
N ILE A 90 -4.95 3.34 4.44
CA ILE A 90 -3.91 4.31 4.82
C ILE A 90 -3.91 4.52 6.33
N LEU A 91 -2.82 4.12 6.98
CA LEU A 91 -2.57 4.28 8.40
C LEU A 91 -1.54 5.39 8.63
N THR A 92 -2.01 6.64 8.63
CA THR A 92 -1.18 7.81 8.98
C THR A 92 -1.00 7.95 10.48
N TYR A 93 0.04 8.68 10.87
CA TYR A 93 0.44 8.89 12.26
C TYR A 93 0.63 7.57 13.02
N THR A 94 1.12 6.56 12.32
CA THR A 94 1.26 5.19 12.79
C THR A 94 2.67 4.69 12.49
N GLU A 95 3.30 4.05 13.47
CA GLU A 95 4.64 3.48 13.34
C GLU A 95 4.60 1.97 13.58
N VAL A 96 5.50 1.24 12.91
CA VAL A 96 5.71 -0.19 13.17
C VAL A 96 6.60 -0.33 14.39
N ASP A 97 6.15 -1.08 15.39
CA ASP A 97 6.90 -1.34 16.62
C ASP A 97 7.68 -2.65 16.53
N SER A 98 6.97 -3.75 16.23
CA SER A 98 7.56 -5.08 16.07
C SER A 98 6.98 -5.82 14.88
N VAL A 99 7.81 -6.70 14.30
CA VAL A 99 7.43 -7.62 13.23
C VAL A 99 7.88 -9.01 13.67
N GLU A 100 6.93 -9.93 13.75
CA GLU A 100 7.14 -11.33 14.12
C GLU A 100 6.62 -12.23 12.99
N GLY A 101 7.09 -13.47 12.94
CA GLY A 101 6.69 -14.45 11.94
C GLY A 101 7.70 -14.64 10.80
N GLU A 102 7.23 -15.23 9.71
CA GLU A 102 8.05 -15.62 8.55
C GLU A 102 7.39 -15.21 7.22
N ALA A 103 8.10 -15.41 6.11
CA ALA A 103 7.61 -15.00 4.79
C ALA A 103 6.26 -15.65 4.46
N GLY A 104 5.20 -14.85 4.38
CA GLY A 104 3.83 -15.30 4.11
C GLY A 104 2.94 -15.39 5.35
N ASP A 105 3.50 -15.30 6.55
CA ASP A 105 2.77 -15.24 7.82
C ASP A 105 3.46 -14.25 8.78
N PHE A 106 3.21 -12.96 8.54
CA PHE A 106 3.73 -11.88 9.36
C PHE A 106 2.68 -11.36 10.33
N THR A 107 3.05 -11.27 11.61
CA THR A 107 2.31 -10.53 12.62
C THR A 107 3.04 -9.23 12.91
N VAL A 108 2.39 -8.10 12.61
CA VAL A 108 2.99 -6.76 12.77
C VAL A 108 2.25 -5.98 13.85
N THR A 109 2.98 -5.50 14.85
CA THR A 109 2.44 -4.61 15.89
C THR A 109 2.63 -3.15 15.47
N LEU A 110 1.53 -2.40 15.45
CA LEU A 110 1.50 -0.99 15.07
C LEU A 110 1.19 -0.10 16.28
N ILE A 111 1.91 1.01 16.39
CA ILE A 111 1.63 2.09 17.35
C ILE A 111 0.97 3.23 16.58
N LYS A 112 -0.34 3.40 16.77
CA LYS A 112 -1.08 4.55 16.26
C LYS A 112 -1.04 5.69 17.27
N LYS A 113 -0.38 6.79 16.91
CA LYS A 113 -0.23 7.95 17.79
C LYS A 113 -1.58 8.68 17.93
N PRO A 114 -1.95 9.16 19.14
CA PRO A 114 -3.19 9.88 19.34
C PRO A 114 -3.14 11.24 18.64
N ARG A 115 -4.20 11.60 17.91
CA ARG A 115 -4.26 12.90 17.22
C ARG A 115 -4.65 14.06 18.13
N TYR A 116 -5.19 13.78 19.32
CA TYR A 116 -5.62 14.72 20.35
C TYR A 116 -5.45 14.10 21.74
#